data_AF-K1UR86-F1
#
_entry.id   AF-K1UR86-F1
#
_cell.length_a   1.000
_cell.length_b   1.000
_cell.length_c   1.000
_cell.angle_alpha   90.00
_cell.angle_beta   90.00
_cell.angle_gamma   90.00
#
_symmetry.space_group_name_H-M   'P 1'
#
loop_
_entity.id
_entity.type
_entity.pdbx_description
1 polymer ?
#
loop_
_entity_poly.entity_id
_entity_poly.type
_entity_poly.pdbx_seq_one_letter_code
_entity_poly.pdbx_strand_id
1 'polypeptide(L)' 'MSLMRDLEKIVKLICDCKGKVVITGMGKPGHIGTKIAATMASLGTPSFFLHPAEAQHGDLGMLDKDDVVIAIFFF' A
#
# COMPACT_ATOMS: atom_id res chain seq x y z
N MET A 1 -8.63 20.69 -9.78
CA MET A 1 -8.63 19.88 -11.03
C MET A 1 -7.47 18.87 -11.10
N SER A 2 -6.25 19.17 -10.63
CA SER A 2 -5.14 18.18 -10.63
C SER A 2 -5.41 16.99 -9.72
N LEU A 3 -5.75 17.25 -8.45
CA LEU A 3 -5.97 16.20 -7.44
C LEU A 3 -6.97 15.12 -7.89
N MET A 4 -8.05 15.51 -8.57
CA MET A 4 -9.08 14.57 -9.03
C MET A 4 -8.54 13.62 -10.11
N ARG A 5 -7.71 14.12 -11.04
CA ARG A 5 -7.04 13.30 -12.06
C ARG A 5 -6.01 12.37 -11.44
N ASP A 6 -5.31 12.83 -10.41
CA ASP A 6 -4.32 12.01 -9.70
C ASP A 6 -5.02 10.88 -8.93
N LEU A 7 -6.16 11.18 -8.31
CA LEU A 7 -7.00 10.17 -7.63
C LEU A 7 -7.53 9.12 -8.61
N GLU A 8 -8.06 9.53 -9.77
CA GLU A 8 -8.54 8.61 -10.81
C GLU A 8 -7.44 7.64 -11.28
N LYS A 9 -6.21 8.14 -11.48
CA LYS A 9 -5.05 7.31 -11.84
C LYS A 9 -4.69 6.31 -10.75
N ILE A 10 -4.67 6.76 -9.49
CA ILE A 10 -4.35 5.90 -8.34
C ILE A 10 -5.41 4.79 -8.21
N VAL A 11 -6.69 5.14 -8.28
CA VAL A 11 -7.79 4.17 -8.21
C VAL A 11 -7.67 3.15 -9.35
N LYS A 12 -7.41 3.61 -10.57
CA LYS A 12 -7.21 2.71 -11.71
C LYS A 12 -6.05 1.75 -11.49
N LEU A 13 -4.90 2.25 -11.00
CA LEU A 13 -3.73 1.44 -10.73
C LEU A 13 -3.98 0.38 -9.63
N ILE A 14 -4.78 0.72 -8.62
CA ILE A 14 -5.22 -0.23 -7.58
C ILE A 14 -6.20 -1.26 -8.15
N CYS A 15 -7.20 -0.84 -8.95
CA CYS A 15 -8.19 -1.74 -9.55
C CYS A 15 -7.57 -2.72 -10.58
N ASP A 16 -6.55 -2.29 -11.30
CA ASP A 16 -5.84 -3.10 -12.29
C ASP A 16 -4.72 -3.96 -11.65
N CYS A 17 -4.51 -3.87 -10.33
CA CYS A 17 -3.50 -4.63 -9.59
C CYS A 17 -3.80 -6.14 -9.66
N LYS A 18 -2.81 -6.93 -10.09
CA LYS A 18 -2.92 -8.39 -10.21
C LYS A 18 -2.29 -9.15 -9.04
N GLY A 19 -1.44 -8.48 -8.27
CA GLY A 19 -0.86 -8.99 -7.04
C GLY A 19 -1.62 -8.49 -5.82
N LYS A 20 -0.93 -7.76 -4.98
CA LYS A 20 -1.40 -7.22 -3.70
C LYS A 20 -1.12 -5.73 -3.62
N VAL A 21 -1.96 -5.01 -2.89
CA VAL A 21 -1.66 -3.63 -2.49
C VAL A 21 -0.89 -3.67 -1.18
N VAL A 22 0.37 -3.23 -1.19
CA VAL A 22 1.25 -3.25 -0.03
C VAL A 22 1.36 -1.85 0.53
N ILE A 23 0.90 -1.66 1.76
CA ILE A 23 0.92 -0.36 2.43
C ILE A 23 2.15 -0.31 3.33
N THR A 24 2.92 0.76 3.29
CA THR A 24 4.12 0.92 4.13
C THR A 24 4.21 2.33 4.71
N GLY A 25 4.83 2.46 5.89
CA GLY A 25 5.00 3.74 6.58
C GLY A 25 5.62 3.57 7.98
N MET A 26 6.22 4.63 8.51
CA MET A 26 6.86 4.63 9.84
C MET A 26 6.03 5.39 10.88
N GLY A 27 6.06 4.96 12.13
CA GLY A 27 5.45 5.69 13.25
C GLY A 27 3.93 5.86 13.12
N LYS A 28 3.42 7.08 13.36
CA LYS A 28 1.98 7.38 13.27
C LYS A 28 1.37 7.03 11.89
N PRO A 29 1.98 7.42 10.75
CA PRO A 29 1.59 6.91 9.43
C PRO A 29 1.51 5.39 9.32
N GLY A 30 2.44 4.66 9.95
CA GLY A 30 2.43 3.19 9.98
C GLY A 30 1.15 2.63 10.59
N HIS A 31 0.70 3.16 11.73
CA HIS A 31 -0.56 2.74 12.36
C HIS A 31 -1.79 2.99 11.48
N ILE A 32 -1.84 4.14 10.79
CA ILE A 32 -2.91 4.42 9.82
C ILE A 32 -2.81 3.45 8.64
N GLY A 33 -1.61 3.20 8.13
CA GLY A 33 -1.35 2.25 7.05
C GLY A 33 -1.81 0.83 7.37
N THR A 34 -1.60 0.35 8.60
CA THR A 34 -2.12 -0.95 9.06
C THR A 34 -3.64 -1.02 8.94
N LYS A 35 -4.36 0.02 9.36
CA LYS A 35 -5.83 0.06 9.26
C LYS A 35 -6.31 0.14 7.82
N ILE A 36 -5.61 0.89 6.97
CA ILE A 36 -5.90 0.97 5.52
C ILE A 36 -5.75 -0.41 4.88
N ALA A 37 -4.64 -1.10 5.13
CA ALA A 37 -4.40 -2.45 4.62
C ALA A 37 -5.49 -3.44 5.06
N ALA A 38 -5.89 -3.41 6.33
CA ALA A 38 -6.96 -4.26 6.84
C ALA A 38 -8.33 -3.92 6.18
N THR A 39 -8.60 -2.64 5.97
CA THR A 39 -9.86 -2.19 5.33
C THR A 39 -9.92 -2.67 3.89
N MET A 40 -8.86 -2.47 3.11
CA MET A 40 -8.79 -2.91 1.71
C MET A 40 -8.94 -4.44 1.58
N ALA A 41 -8.26 -5.20 2.44
CA ALA A 41 -8.39 -6.66 2.49
C ALA A 41 -9.84 -7.10 2.77
N SER A 42 -10.53 -6.41 3.70
CA SER A 42 -11.92 -6.71 4.03
C SER A 42 -12.92 -6.37 2.91
N LEU A 43 -12.54 -5.49 1.99
CA LEU A 43 -13.33 -5.10 0.81
C LEU A 43 -12.98 -5.93 -0.44
N GLY A 44 -12.19 -6.99 -0.30
CA GLY A 44 -11.83 -7.89 -1.40
C GLY A 44 -10.66 -7.42 -2.25
N THR A 45 -9.93 -6.38 -1.84
CA THR A 45 -8.65 -6.00 -2.46
C THR A 45 -7.52 -6.64 -1.68
N PRO A 46 -6.77 -7.63 -2.24
CA PRO A 46 -5.69 -8.27 -1.51
C PRO A 46 -4.65 -7.24 -1.04
N SER A 47 -4.45 -7.10 0.26
CA SER A 47 -3.54 -6.08 0.79
C SER A 47 -3.00 -6.43 2.17
N PHE A 48 -1.79 -5.93 2.46
CA PHE A 48 -1.16 -6.07 3.77
C PHE A 48 -0.26 -4.86 4.08
N PHE A 49 0.12 -4.72 5.34
CA PHE A 49 1.05 -3.68 5.78
C PHE A 49 2.47 -4.26 5.91
N LEU A 50 3.45 -3.56 5.38
CA LEU A 50 4.88 -3.88 5.51
C LEU A 50 5.58 -2.75 6.25
N HIS A 51 6.14 -3.03 7.43
CA HIS A 51 6.90 -2.02 8.16
C HIS A 51 8.26 -1.78 7.45
N PRO A 52 8.66 -0.53 7.14
CA PRO A 52 9.89 -0.25 6.39
C PRO A 52 11.16 -0.85 7.00
N ALA A 53 11.24 -0.91 8.34
CA ALA A 53 12.38 -1.51 9.03
C ALA A 53 12.45 -3.04 8.81
N GLU A 54 11.32 -3.72 8.64
CA GLU A 54 11.26 -5.18 8.41
C GLU A 54 11.58 -5.51 6.95
N ALA A 55 11.17 -4.65 6.02
CA ALA A 55 11.48 -4.76 4.60
C ALA A 55 12.99 -4.92 4.34
N GLN A 56 13.83 -4.15 5.06
CA GLN A 56 15.29 -4.23 4.94
C GLN A 56 15.92 -5.53 5.45
N HIS A 57 15.19 -6.32 6.26
CA HIS A 57 15.69 -7.55 6.88
C HIS A 57 15.20 -8.83 6.19
N GLY A 58 14.60 -8.73 5.00
CA GLY A 58 14.24 -9.88 4.15
C GLY A 58 12.79 -9.88 3.68
N ASP A 59 11.92 -9.13 4.33
CA ASP A 59 10.47 -9.12 4.03
C ASP A 59 10.15 -8.44 2.68
N LEU A 60 11.11 -7.75 2.06
CA LEU A 60 11.01 -7.35 0.65
C LEU A 60 10.76 -8.53 -0.29
N GLY A 61 11.16 -9.75 0.09
CA GLY A 61 10.86 -10.98 -0.66
C GLY A 61 9.36 -11.32 -0.72
N MET A 62 8.51 -10.64 0.05
CA MET A 62 7.06 -10.77 -0.04
C MET A 62 6.45 -9.96 -1.19
N LEU A 63 7.20 -9.04 -1.79
CA LEU A 63 6.75 -8.25 -2.94
C LEU A 63 6.94 -9.03 -4.24
N ASP A 64 5.95 -8.96 -5.12
CA ASP A 64 6.03 -9.45 -6.48
C ASP A 64 5.92 -8.30 -7.49
N LYS A 65 6.29 -8.56 -8.75
CA LYS A 65 6.29 -7.59 -9.85
C LYS A 65 4.92 -7.00 -10.17
N ASP A 66 3.87 -7.71 -9.77
CA ASP A 66 2.47 -7.34 -10.05
C ASP A 66 1.81 -6.64 -8.85
N ASP A 67 2.57 -6.37 -7.78
CA ASP A 67 2.11 -5.65 -6.59
C ASP A 67 2.12 -4.13 -6.78
N VAL A 68 1.28 -3.44 -6.01
CA VAL A 68 1.22 -1.98 -5.94
C VAL A 68 1.63 -1.55 -4.53
N VAL A 69 2.66 -0.70 -4.42
CA VAL A 69 3.11 -0.18 -3.13
C VAL A 69 2.56 1.22 -2.87
N ILE A 70 1.90 1.40 -1.72
CA ILE A 70 1.45 2.69 -1.21
C ILE A 70 2.29 3.05 0.01
N ALA A 71 3.11 4.08 -0.12
CA ALA A 71 4.01 4.51 0.93
C ALA A 71 3.50 5.80 1.58
N ILE A 72 3.24 5.76 2.89
CA ILE A 72 2.67 6.87 3.67
C ILE A 72 3.77 7.43 4.58
N PHE A 73 4.21 8.65 4.28
CA PHE A 73 5.22 9.36 5.05
C PHE A 73 4.77 10.80 5.30
N PHE A 74 5.23 11.36 6.41
CA PHE A 74 5.10 12.77 6.73
C PHE A 74 6.51 13.30 6.99
N PHE A 75 6.89 14.40 6.34
CA PHE A 75 8.14 15.11 6.60
C PHE A 75 7.91 16.18 7.66
#